data_AF-A0A7C4ZHF7-F1
#
_entry.id   AF-A0A7C4ZHF7-F1
#
_cell.length_a   1.000
_cell.length_b   1.000
_cell.length_c   1.000
_cell.angle_alpha   90.00
_cell.angle_beta   90.00
_cell.angle_gamma   90.00
#
_symmetry.space_group_name_H-M   'P 1'
#
loop_
_entity.id
_entity.type
_entity.pdbx_description
1 polymer ?
#
loop_
_entity_poly.entity_id
_entity_poly.type
_entity_poly.pdbx_seq_one_letter_code
_entity_poly.pdbx_strand_id
1 'polypeptide(L)'
;MLSRVGKKKKLKKLYQRQLEQARKPTLGKMLRLFLKTFLLFSALLILMSVGIAYGLELLKNWWAQLAVYAVVYIVFQPWLMREFRPPPPEELK
;
A
#
# COMPACT_ATOMS: atom_id res chain seq x y z
N MET A 1 1.36 -41.91 -2.78
CA MET A 1 1.02 -40.56 -3.32
C MET A 1 0.23 -39.64 -2.36
N LEU A 2 -0.23 -40.10 -1.18
CA LEU A 2 -1.10 -39.31 -0.25
C LEU A 2 -0.38 -38.25 0.62
N SER A 3 0.96 -38.26 0.68
CA SER A 3 1.75 -37.35 1.54
C SER A 3 1.70 -35.87 1.11
N ARG A 4 1.54 -35.58 -0.19
CA ARG A 4 1.57 -34.19 -0.70
C ARG A 4 0.29 -33.40 -0.42
N VAL A 5 -0.87 -34.07 -0.39
CA VAL A 5 -2.18 -33.41 -0.20
C VAL A 5 -2.34 -32.90 1.23
N GLY A 6 -1.87 -33.68 2.22
CA GLY A 6 -1.88 -33.28 3.63
C GLY A 6 -0.96 -32.07 3.91
N LYS A 7 0.24 -32.04 3.30
CA LYS A 7 1.16 -30.90 3.38
C LYS A 7 0.56 -29.63 2.76
N LYS A 8 -0.06 -29.72 1.56
CA LYS A 8 -0.73 -28.58 0.90
C LYS A 8 -1.87 -27.99 1.75
N LYS A 9 -2.69 -28.83 2.40
CA LYS A 9 -3.76 -28.35 3.30
C LYS A 9 -3.22 -27.66 4.56
N LYS A 10 -2.13 -28.16 5.15
CA LYS A 10 -1.45 -27.51 6.29
C LYS A 10 -0.84 -26.16 5.89
N LEU A 11 -0.16 -26.07 4.74
CA LEU A 11 0.37 -24.80 4.23
C LEU A 11 -0.73 -23.76 3.99
N LYS A 12 -1.85 -24.17 3.39
CA LYS A 12 -3.00 -23.27 3.18
C LYS A 12 -3.56 -22.72 4.49
N LYS A 13 -3.68 -23.55 5.53
CA LYS A 13 -4.12 -23.12 6.88
C LYS A 13 -3.09 -22.21 7.58
N LEU A 14 -1.80 -22.48 7.44
CA LEU A 14 -0.74 -21.61 7.98
C LEU A 14 -0.73 -20.25 7.27
N TYR A 15 -0.89 -20.23 5.94
CA TYR A 15 -0.97 -18.99 5.18
C TYR A 15 -2.23 -18.17 5.53
N GLN A 16 -3.37 -18.83 5.74
CA GLN A 16 -4.59 -18.17 6.23
C GLN A 16 -4.37 -17.53 7.61
N ARG A 17 -3.72 -18.23 8.55
CA ARG A 17 -3.37 -17.66 9.87
C ARG A 17 -2.38 -16.51 9.78
N GLN A 18 -1.39 -16.59 8.88
CA GLN A 18 -0.44 -15.52 8.59
C GLN A 18 -1.14 -14.30 7.98
N LEU A 19 -2.13 -14.51 7.10
CA LEU A 19 -3.00 -13.45 6.56
C LEU A 19 -3.83 -12.79 7.66
N GLU A 20 -4.40 -13.57 8.58
CA GLU A 20 -5.15 -13.04 9.73
C GLU A 20 -4.25 -12.24 10.68
N GLN A 21 -3.03 -12.70 10.96
CA GLN A 21 -2.05 -11.96 11.77
C GLN A 21 -1.48 -10.74 11.04
N ALA A 22 -1.25 -10.82 9.73
CA ALA A 22 -0.78 -9.69 8.92
C ALA A 22 -1.84 -8.60 8.79
N ARG A 23 -3.12 -8.98 8.74
CA ARG A 23 -4.27 -8.07 8.78
C ARG A 23 -4.49 -7.40 10.14
N LYS A 24 -3.90 -7.89 11.24
CA LYS A 24 -4.05 -7.23 12.53
C LYS A 24 -3.37 -5.86 12.47
N PRO A 25 -4.13 -4.75 12.61
CA PRO A 25 -3.56 -3.41 12.63
C PRO A 25 -2.76 -3.24 13.92
N THR A 26 -1.47 -3.55 13.86
CA THR A 26 -0.56 -3.34 14.98
C THR A 26 -0.13 -1.88 14.95
N LEU A 27 -0.09 -1.21 16.11
CA LEU A 27 0.29 0.21 16.23
C LEU A 27 1.60 0.53 15.47
N GLY A 28 2.61 -0.34 15.52
CA GLY A 28 3.85 -0.15 14.77
C GLY A 28 3.71 -0.20 13.25
N LYS A 29 2.81 -1.05 12.71
CA LYS A 29 2.52 -1.12 11.27
C LYS A 29 1.72 0.10 10.81
N MET A 30 0.76 0.54 11.63
CA MET A 30 0.03 1.78 11.39
C MET A 30 0.95 3.00 11.44
N LEU A 31 1.90 3.06 12.39
CA LEU A 31 2.87 4.14 12.49
C LEU A 31 3.82 4.17 11.28
N ARG A 32 4.31 3.01 10.81
CA ARG A 32 5.10 2.95 9.56
C ARG A 32 4.29 3.37 8.33
N LEU A 33 3.03 2.93 8.25
CA LEU A 33 2.14 3.34 7.17
C LEU A 33 1.93 4.85 7.23
N PHE A 34 1.66 5.39 8.41
CA PHE A 34 1.48 6.82 8.65
C PHE A 34 2.72 7.62 8.24
N LEU A 35 3.91 7.17 8.65
CA LEU A 35 5.17 7.85 8.30
C LEU A 35 5.42 7.82 6.79
N LYS A 36 5.15 6.68 6.13
CA LYS A 36 5.24 6.55 4.66
C LYS A 36 4.24 7.46 3.95
N THR A 37 2.98 7.49 4.40
CA THR A 37 1.97 8.40 3.83
C THR A 37 2.33 9.86 4.10
N PHE A 38 2.84 10.18 5.28
CA PHE A 38 3.22 11.55 5.64
C PHE A 38 4.36 12.04 4.74
N LEU A 39 5.40 11.22 4.52
CA LEU A 39 6.49 11.53 3.61
C LEU A 39 6.01 11.69 2.17
N LEU A 40 5.09 10.83 1.72
CA LEU A 40 4.52 10.91 0.38
C LEU A 40 3.71 12.20 0.22
N PHE A 41 2.89 12.54 1.21
CA PHE A 41 2.03 13.71 1.18
C PHE A 41 2.84 15.01 1.25
N SER A 42 3.89 15.05 2.07
CA SER A 42 4.78 16.21 2.14
C SER A 42 5.53 16.42 0.84
N ALA A 43 6.07 15.35 0.23
CA ALA A 43 6.69 15.41 -1.08
C ALA A 43 5.69 15.88 -2.16
N LEU A 44 4.46 15.37 -2.13
CA LEU A 44 3.41 15.75 -3.08
C LEU A 44 2.99 17.22 -2.93
N LEU A 45 2.87 17.71 -1.69
CA LEU A 45 2.54 19.11 -1.41
C LEU A 45 3.64 20.07 -1.88
N ILE A 46 4.91 19.68 -1.71
CA ILE A 46 6.04 20.45 -2.23
C ILE A 46 5.97 20.47 -3.76
N LEU A 47 5.76 19.31 -4.40
CA LEU A 47 5.66 19.21 -5.86
C LEU A 47 4.49 20.05 -6.42
N MET A 48 3.35 20.05 -5.74
CA MET A 48 2.21 20.90 -6.08
C MET A 48 2.52 22.39 -5.90
N SER A 49 3.13 22.77 -4.77
CA SER A 49 3.51 24.17 -4.51
C SER A 49 4.47 24.69 -5.58
N VAL A 50 5.46 23.87 -5.98
CA VAL A 50 6.38 24.21 -7.06
C VAL A 50 5.65 24.30 -8.41
N GLY A 51 4.75 23.35 -8.72
CA GLY A 51 3.96 23.40 -9.96
C GLY A 51 3.09 24.66 -10.04
N ILE A 52 2.46 25.07 -8.93
CA ILE A 52 1.70 26.33 -8.85
C ILE A 52 2.61 27.53 -9.04
N ALA A 53 3.81 27.54 -8.43
CA ALA A 53 4.79 28.62 -8.58
C ALA A 53 5.31 28.76 -10.02
N TYR A 54 5.38 27.65 -10.77
CA TYR A 54 5.70 27.63 -12.21
C TYR A 54 4.51 28.03 -13.10
N GLY A 55 3.36 28.38 -12.54
CA GLY A 55 2.21 28.87 -13.29
C GLY A 55 1.24 27.79 -13.78
N LEU A 56 1.31 26.55 -13.26
CA LEU A 56 0.26 25.56 -13.52
C LEU A 56 -1.03 25.94 -12.78
N GLU A 57 -1.86 26.78 -13.41
CA GLU A 57 -3.17 27.14 -12.90
C GLU A 57 -4.12 25.96 -12.80
N LEU A 58 -3.86 24.88 -13.55
CA LEU A 58 -4.54 23.59 -13.39
C LEU A 58 -4.47 23.11 -11.94
N LEU A 59 -3.35 23.31 -11.23
CA LEU A 59 -3.21 22.89 -9.82
C LEU A 59 -3.93 23.81 -8.82
N LYS A 60 -4.48 24.96 -9.25
CA LYS A 60 -5.39 25.78 -8.44
C LYS A 60 -6.82 25.26 -8.47
N ASN A 61 -7.17 24.45 -9.48
CA ASN A 61 -8.52 23.94 -9.64
C ASN A 61 -8.75 22.76 -8.68
N TRP A 62 -9.78 22.85 -7.85
CA TRP A 62 -10.15 21.85 -6.85
C TRP A 62 -10.24 20.43 -7.44
N TRP A 63 -10.81 20.30 -8.66
CA TRP A 63 -10.94 19.01 -9.34
C TRP A 63 -9.63 18.41 -9.79
N ALA A 64 -8.71 19.25 -10.28
CA ALA A 64 -7.39 18.80 -10.70
C ALA A 64 -6.54 18.40 -9.49
N GLN A 65 -6.67 19.11 -8.36
CA GLN A 65 -6.07 18.69 -7.09
C GLN A 65 -6.57 17.30 -6.67
N LEU A 66 -7.89 17.10 -6.66
CA LEU A 66 -8.52 15.81 -6.37
C LEU A 66 -8.03 14.70 -7.31
N ALA A 67 -7.95 14.97 -8.61
CA ALA A 67 -7.47 14.01 -9.60
C ALA A 67 -6.00 13.62 -9.35
N VAL A 68 -5.12 14.58 -9.07
CA VAL A 68 -3.71 14.31 -8.76
C VAL A 68 -3.60 13.50 -7.47
N TYR A 69 -4.32 13.86 -6.41
CA TYR A 69 -4.33 13.07 -5.18
C TYR A 69 -4.82 11.63 -5.42
N ALA A 70 -5.87 11.45 -6.21
CA ALA A 70 -6.38 10.12 -6.55
C ALA A 70 -5.38 9.29 -7.35
N VAL A 71 -4.75 9.88 -8.37
CA VAL A 71 -3.72 9.21 -9.19
C VAL A 71 -2.53 8.81 -8.32
N VAL A 72 -2.00 9.73 -7.52
CA VAL A 72 -0.88 9.43 -6.62
C VAL A 72 -1.26 8.34 -5.62
N TYR A 73 -2.46 8.40 -5.06
CA TYR A 73 -2.95 7.36 -4.16
C TYR A 73 -2.98 5.99 -4.85
N ILE A 74 -3.55 5.88 -6.07
CA ILE A 74 -3.63 4.61 -6.81
C ILE A 74 -2.23 4.07 -7.14
N VAL A 75 -1.32 4.93 -7.59
CA VAL A 75 0.06 4.54 -7.94
C VAL A 75 0.83 4.04 -6.71
N PHE A 76 0.69 4.71 -5.57
CA PHE A 76 1.40 4.35 -4.34
C PHE A 76 0.63 3.39 -3.43
N GLN A 77 -0.64 3.09 -3.72
CA GLN A 77 -1.46 2.11 -3.01
C GLN A 77 -0.75 0.75 -2.86
N PRO A 78 -0.19 0.12 -3.93
CA PRO A 78 0.52 -1.15 -3.79
C PRO A 78 1.78 -1.05 -2.93
N TRP A 79 2.48 0.09 -2.96
CA TRP A 79 3.68 0.32 -2.14
C TRP A 79 3.35 0.52 -0.66
N LEU A 80 2.27 1.26 -0.38
CA LEU A 80 1.73 1.46 0.97
C LEU A 80 1.19 0.16 1.57
N MET A 81 0.41 -0.60 0.80
CA MET A 81 -0.20 -1.84 1.26
C MET A 81 0.75 -3.04 1.29
N ARG A 82 1.99 -2.90 0.80
CA ARG A 82 2.99 -3.97 0.81
C ARG A 82 3.27 -4.52 2.21
N GLU A 83 3.20 -3.68 3.25
CA GLU A 83 3.39 -4.11 4.65
C GLU A 83 2.23 -4.99 5.17
N PHE A 84 1.06 -4.89 4.54
CA PHE A 84 -0.17 -5.61 4.93
C PHE A 84 -0.49 -6.80 4.02
N ARG A 85 0.28 -7.01 2.94
CA ARG A 85 0.15 -8.16 2.04
C ARG A 85 1.36 -9.09 2.23
N PRO A 86 1.25 -10.16 3.05
CA PRO A 86 2.30 -11.16 3.07
C PRO A 86 2.46 -11.77 1.67
N PRO A 87 3.70 -12.05 1.21
CA PRO A 87 3.92 -12.66 -0.09
C PRO A 87 3.23 -14.03 -0.13
N PRO A 88 2.56 -14.39 -1.25
CA PRO A 88 1.99 -15.72 -1.41
C PRO A 88 3.11 -16.75 -1.31
N PRO A 89 2.91 -17.87 -0.57
CA PRO A 89 3.93 -18.89 -0.41
C PRO A 89 4.33 -19.43 -1.79
N GLU A 90 5.63 -19.41 -2.07
CA GLU A 90 6.22 -19.79 -3.35
C GLU A 90 5.81 -21.20 -3.81
N GLU A 91 5.42 -22.09 -2.88
CA GLU A 91 4.98 -23.46 -3.19
C GLU A 91 3.59 -23.57 -3.84
N LEU A 92 2.88 -22.45 -4.07
CA LEU A 92 1.59 -22.39 -4.76
C LEU A 92 1.66 -21.78 -6.17
N LYS A 93 2.85 -21.41 -6.65
CA LYS A 93 3.08 -21.03 -8.05
C LYS A 93 3.28 -22.25 -8.93
#